data_AF-A0A1Y3VSU3-F1
#
_entry.id   AF-A0A1Y3VSU3-F1
#
_cell.length_a   1.000
_cell.length_b   1.000
_cell.length_c   1.000
_cell.angle_alpha   90.00
_cell.angle_beta   90.00
_cell.angle_gamma   90.00
#
_symmetry.space_group_name_H-M   'P 1'
#
loop_
_entity.id
_entity.type
_entity.pdbx_description
1 polymer ?
#
loop_
_entity_poly.entity_id
_entity_poly.type
_entity_poly.pdbx_seq_one_letter_code
_entity_poly.pdbx_strand_id
1 'polypeptide(L)'
;MRKIAANYILLPGFEFVKNGYVVLKDGKVVDVVNTGGEIREIPCLEFYGGMIVDDCVRQHIQWVPGDPIREKILQLYRENGACGNGLSLIQGVDFTRFIWMPESRIVYLR
;
A
#
# COMPACT_ATOMS: atom_id res chain seq x y z
N MET A 1 13.23 9.90 -10.05
CA MET A 1 12.42 8.65 -10.08
C MET A 1 12.68 7.93 -8.77
N ARG A 2 11.64 7.56 -8.04
CA ARG A 2 11.74 6.93 -6.71
C ARG A 2 11.16 5.52 -6.78
N LYS A 3 11.73 4.57 -6.05
CA LYS A 3 11.27 3.18 -6.02
C LYS A 3 11.05 2.76 -4.57
N ILE A 4 9.87 2.24 -4.27
CA ILE A 4 9.47 1.91 -2.90
C ILE A 4 8.95 0.48 -2.84
N ALA A 5 9.68 -0.39 -2.19
CA ALA A 5 9.27 -1.76 -1.88
C ALA A 5 8.50 -1.84 -0.58
N ALA A 6 7.59 -2.81 -0.51
CA ALA A 6 6.88 -3.16 0.72
C ALA A 6 6.49 -4.65 0.74
N ASN A 7 6.12 -5.15 1.93
CA ASN A 7 5.64 -6.53 2.06
C ASN A 7 4.36 -6.75 1.23
N TYR A 8 3.51 -5.73 1.16
CA TYR A 8 2.27 -5.77 0.40
C TYR A 8 2.04 -4.46 -0.33
N ILE A 9 1.43 -4.52 -1.51
CA ILE A 9 1.01 -3.35 -2.26
C ILE A 9 -0.43 -3.58 -2.73
N LEU A 10 -1.31 -2.63 -2.41
CA LEU A 10 -2.71 -2.64 -2.81
C LEU A 10 -3.08 -1.27 -3.35
N LEU A 11 -2.97 -1.10 -4.66
CA LEU A 11 -3.23 0.15 -5.37
C LEU A 11 -4.35 -0.01 -6.39
N PRO A 12 -5.15 1.05 -6.62
CA PRO A 12 -6.24 1.00 -7.59
C PRO A 12 -5.70 0.75 -9.00
N GLY A 13 -6.34 -0.15 -9.74
CA GLY A 13 -5.92 -0.52 -11.10
C GLY A 13 -4.76 -1.52 -11.20
N PHE A 14 -4.20 -1.95 -10.06
CA PHE A 14 -3.15 -2.96 -10.02
C PHE A 14 -3.62 -4.21 -9.27
N GLU A 15 -3.02 -5.35 -9.59
CA GLU A 15 -3.19 -6.56 -8.80
C GLU A 15 -2.58 -6.39 -7.40
N PHE A 16 -3.08 -7.17 -6.44
CA PHE A 16 -2.47 -7.24 -5.13
C PHE A 16 -1.10 -7.89 -5.20
N VAL A 17 -0.04 -7.17 -4.81
CA VAL A 17 1.34 -7.64 -4.92
C VAL A 17 1.91 -7.94 -3.54
N LYS A 18 2.65 -9.05 -3.43
CA LYS A 18 3.45 -9.42 -2.26
C LYS A 18 4.93 -9.19 -2.57
N ASN A 19 5.65 -8.57 -1.63
CA ASN A 19 7.08 -8.26 -1.72
C ASN A 19 7.46 -7.57 -3.05
N GLY A 20 6.60 -6.69 -3.54
CA GLY A 20 6.83 -5.93 -4.77
C GLY A 20 7.39 -4.54 -4.49
N TYR A 21 7.43 -3.71 -5.52
CA TYR A 21 7.75 -2.29 -5.37
C TYR A 21 6.95 -1.40 -6.32
N VAL A 22 6.76 -0.15 -5.91
CA VAL A 22 6.11 0.91 -6.68
C VAL A 22 7.17 1.81 -7.29
N VAL A 23 6.96 2.21 -8.54
CA VAL A 23 7.79 3.23 -9.21
C VAL A 23 7.04 4.54 -9.23
N LEU A 24 7.68 5.60 -8.74
CA LEU A 24 7.16 6.96 -8.76
C LEU A 24 7.96 7.88 -9.66
N LYS A 25 7.23 8.70 -10.43
CA LYS A 25 7.75 9.83 -11.20
C LYS A 25 6.98 11.08 -10.79
N ASP A 26 7.70 12.11 -10.35
CA ASP A 26 7.13 13.39 -9.90
C ASP A 26 6.02 13.22 -8.85
N GLY A 27 6.23 12.30 -7.89
CA GLY A 27 5.28 11.98 -6.82
C GLY A 27 4.10 11.10 -7.22
N LYS A 28 3.97 10.75 -8.51
CA LYS A 28 2.88 9.91 -9.03
C LYS A 28 3.33 8.48 -9.28
N VAL A 29 2.46 7.53 -8.96
CA VAL A 29 2.64 6.11 -9.30
C VAL A 29 2.59 5.97 -10.81
N VAL A 30 3.65 5.42 -11.40
CA VAL A 30 3.71 5.09 -12.83
C VAL A 30 3.73 3.60 -13.08
N ASP A 31 4.12 2.80 -12.09
CA ASP A 31 4.14 1.34 -12.21
C ASP A 31 4.14 0.66 -10.83
N VAL A 32 3.67 -0.59 -10.81
CA VAL A 32 3.74 -1.51 -9.66
C VAL A 32 4.34 -2.82 -10.15
N VAL A 33 5.54 -3.12 -9.68
CA VAL A 33 6.30 -4.28 -10.12
C VAL A 33 6.10 -5.44 -9.15
N ASN A 34 5.53 -6.53 -9.66
CA ASN A 34 5.47 -7.81 -8.99
C ASN A 34 6.78 -8.57 -9.20
N THR A 35 7.49 -8.85 -8.12
CA THR A 35 8.80 -9.54 -8.13
C THR A 35 8.68 -11.06 -8.05
N GLY A 36 7.46 -11.60 -8.00
CA GLY A 36 7.23 -13.02 -7.72
C GLY A 36 7.65 -13.44 -6.31
N GLY A 37 7.87 -12.47 -5.40
CA GLY A 37 8.36 -12.72 -4.05
C GLY A 37 9.88 -12.62 -3.90
N GLU A 38 10.63 -12.50 -5.01
CA GLU A 38 12.09 -12.43 -5.01
C GLU A 38 12.58 -11.02 -5.35
N ILE A 39 12.91 -10.23 -4.31
CA ILE A 39 13.60 -8.95 -4.51
C ILE A 39 15.10 -9.22 -4.65
N ARG A 40 15.65 -8.81 -5.80
CA ARG A 40 17.10 -8.68 -6.01
C ARG A 40 17.54 -7.25 -5.69
N GLU A 41 18.85 -7.02 -5.61
CA GLU A 41 19.39 -5.68 -5.43
C GLU A 41 18.94 -4.77 -6.60
N ILE A 42 18.23 -3.69 -6.28
CA ILE A 42 17.76 -2.69 -7.23
C ILE A 42 18.30 -1.33 -6.73
N PRO A 43 19.01 -0.55 -7.58
CA PRO A 43 19.54 0.74 -7.20
C PRO A 43 18.46 1.68 -6.66
N CYS A 44 18.77 2.31 -5.52
CA CYS A 44 17.93 3.30 -4.84
C CYS A 44 16.51 2.79 -4.48
N LEU A 45 16.37 1.49 -4.22
CA LEU A 45 15.12 0.91 -3.72
C LEU A 45 14.98 1.15 -2.21
N GLU A 46 14.00 1.96 -1.82
CA GLU A 46 13.59 2.07 -0.42
C GLU A 46 12.75 0.86 -0.04
N PHE A 47 12.87 0.37 1.20
CA PHE A 47 12.03 -0.72 1.70
C PHE A 47 11.27 -0.29 2.95
N TYR A 48 9.97 -0.51 2.96
CA TYR A 48 9.10 -0.27 4.10
C TYR A 48 8.39 -1.55 4.53
N GLY A 49 8.52 -1.89 5.82
CA GLY A 49 7.76 -2.98 6.43
C GLY A 49 6.29 -2.58 6.58
N GLY A 50 5.39 -3.21 5.82
CA GLY A 50 3.95 -2.91 5.82
C GLY A 50 3.25 -3.10 4.48
N MET A 51 2.10 -2.45 4.33
CA MET A 51 1.31 -2.41 3.09
C MET A 51 1.26 -1.00 2.52
N ILE A 52 1.71 -0.84 1.27
CA ILE A 52 1.51 0.40 0.53
C ILE A 52 0.10 0.44 -0.05
N VAL A 53 -0.55 1.58 0.14
CA VAL A 53 -1.90 1.89 -0.34
C VAL A 53 -1.94 3.31 -0.90
N ASP A 54 -3.01 3.66 -1.60
CA ASP A 54 -3.28 5.04 -1.99
C ASP A 54 -3.58 5.89 -0.74
N ASP A 55 -3.17 7.17 -0.74
CA ASP A 55 -3.40 8.04 0.43
C ASP A 55 -4.89 8.26 0.73
N CYS A 56 -5.79 8.05 -0.22
CA CYS A 56 -7.23 8.14 0.06
C CYS A 56 -7.70 7.17 1.14
N VAL A 57 -7.00 6.04 1.34
CA VAL A 57 -7.29 5.09 2.42
C VAL A 57 -7.14 5.76 3.78
N ARG A 58 -6.11 6.58 3.97
CA ARG A 58 -5.89 7.35 5.20
C ARG A 58 -6.95 8.44 5.40
N GLN A 59 -7.40 9.03 4.29
CA GLN A 59 -8.30 10.19 4.31
C GLN A 59 -9.78 9.80 4.50
N HIS A 60 -10.20 8.63 4.01
CA HIS A 60 -11.61 8.28 3.90
C HIS A 60 -12.04 7.08 4.77
N ILE A 61 -11.11 6.29 5.29
CA ILE A 61 -11.46 5.13 6.12
C ILE A 61 -11.19 5.44 7.59
N GLN A 62 -12.25 5.35 8.40
CA GLN A 62 -12.12 5.21 9.84
C GLN A 62 -11.95 3.73 10.18
N TRP A 63 -10.82 3.40 10.80
CA TRP A 63 -10.47 2.03 11.18
C TRP A 63 -10.87 1.74 12.63
N VAL A 64 -11.39 0.54 12.86
CA VAL A 64 -11.60 -0.04 14.19
C VAL A 64 -10.90 -1.39 14.30
N PRO A 65 -10.41 -1.79 15.48
CA PRO A 65 -9.83 -3.12 15.68
C PRO A 65 -10.79 -4.24 15.22
N GLY A 66 -10.28 -5.21 14.47
CA GLY A 66 -11.06 -6.28 13.87
C GLY A 66 -11.50 -6.03 12.43
N ASP A 67 -11.30 -4.82 11.90
CA ASP A 67 -11.69 -4.51 10.53
C ASP A 67 -10.94 -5.33 9.48
N PRO A 68 -11.63 -5.84 8.45
CA PRO A 68 -11.00 -6.51 7.32
C PRO A 68 -10.39 -5.48 6.36
N ILE A 69 -9.06 -5.46 6.28
CA ILE A 69 -8.33 -4.36 5.63
C ILE A 69 -8.52 -4.39 4.12
N ARG A 70 -8.38 -5.55 3.49
CA ARG A 70 -8.42 -5.66 2.03
C ARG A 70 -9.80 -5.32 1.50
N GLU A 71 -10.84 -5.82 2.14
CA GLU A 71 -12.23 -5.67 1.76
C GLU A 71 -12.64 -4.20 1.82
N LYS A 72 -12.33 -3.51 2.92
CA LYS A 72 -12.62 -2.07 3.07
C LYS A 72 -11.87 -1.22 2.06
N ILE A 73 -10.57 -1.48 1.84
CA ILE A 73 -9.78 -0.73 0.84
C ILE A 73 -10.30 -0.96 -0.57
N LEU A 74 -10.56 -2.21 -0.94
CA LEU A 74 -11.10 -2.55 -2.27
C LEU A 74 -12.48 -1.94 -2.48
N GLN A 75 -13.31 -1.87 -1.43
CA GLN A 75 -14.59 -1.17 -1.49
C GLN A 75 -14.40 0.32 -1.76
N LEU A 76 -13.51 0.99 -1.02
CA LEU A 76 -13.18 2.39 -1.24
C LEU A 76 -12.73 2.65 -2.69
N TYR A 77 -11.83 1.82 -3.22
CA TYR A 77 -11.32 1.98 -4.59
C TYR A 77 -12.42 1.77 -5.65
N ARG A 78 -13.43 0.93 -5.39
CA ARG A 78 -14.58 0.77 -6.28
C ARG A 78 -15.51 1.98 -6.26
N GLU A 79 -15.69 2.59 -5.10
CA GLU A 79 -16.66 3.70 -4.90
C GLU A 79 -16.10 5.04 -5.36
N ASN A 80 -14.83 5.34 -5.08
CA ASN A 80 -14.24 6.67 -5.30
C ASN A 80 -13.24 6.72 -6.47
N GLY A 81 -12.92 5.58 -7.09
CA GLY A 81 -11.88 5.51 -8.12
C GLY A 81 -10.46 5.75 -7.58
N ALA A 82 -9.48 5.92 -8.48
CA ALA A 82 -8.10 6.19 -8.11
C ALA A 82 -7.93 7.66 -7.67
N CYS A 83 -7.56 7.87 -6.41
CA CYS A 83 -7.27 9.19 -5.87
C CYS A 83 -5.76 9.44 -5.91
N GLY A 84 -5.18 9.66 -7.10
CA GLY A 84 -3.72 9.75 -7.34
C GLY A 84 -2.95 10.90 -6.65
N ASN A 85 -3.15 11.10 -5.35
CA ASN A 85 -2.65 12.18 -4.50
C ASN A 85 -1.50 11.71 -3.57
N GLY A 86 -0.97 10.51 -3.79
CA GLY A 86 0.20 10.00 -3.10
C GLY A 86 0.00 8.61 -2.52
N LEU A 87 1.00 8.16 -1.77
CA LEU A 87 1.01 6.85 -1.15
C LEU A 87 0.94 6.96 0.37
N SER A 88 0.32 5.97 0.98
CA SER A 88 0.33 5.77 2.42
C SER A 88 0.83 4.37 2.75
N LEU A 89 1.44 4.22 3.92
CA LEU A 89 1.94 2.95 4.44
C LEU A 89 1.11 2.55 5.66
N ILE A 90 0.50 1.38 5.59
CA ILE A 90 -0.15 0.73 6.72
C ILE A 90 0.87 -0.17 7.43
N GLN A 91 0.96 -0.05 8.76
CA GLN A 91 1.85 -0.82 9.63
C GLN A 91 1.11 -1.32 10.87
N GLY A 92 1.68 -2.31 11.56
CA GLY A 92 1.13 -2.84 12.83
C GLY A 92 -0.16 -3.65 12.64
N VAL A 93 -0.36 -4.20 11.45
CA VAL A 93 -1.51 -5.01 11.06
C VAL A 93 -1.20 -6.49 11.24
N ASP A 94 -2.21 -7.30 11.58
CA ASP A 94 -2.11 -8.75 11.42
C ASP A 94 -2.15 -9.08 9.92
N PHE A 95 -0.98 -9.18 9.29
CA PHE A 95 -0.86 -9.52 7.87
C PHE A 95 -1.08 -11.01 7.56
N THR A 96 -1.20 -11.87 8.57
CA THR A 96 -1.62 -13.26 8.37
C THR A 96 -3.13 -13.30 8.07
N ARG A 97 -3.92 -12.49 8.77
CA ARG A 97 -5.38 -12.43 8.61
C ARG A 97 -5.89 -11.20 7.86
N PHE A 98 -5.02 -10.23 7.58
CA PHE A 98 -5.35 -8.91 7.04
C PHE A 98 -6.37 -8.14 7.89
N ILE A 99 -6.18 -8.17 9.21
CA ILE A 99 -7.07 -7.55 10.20
C ILE A 99 -6.40 -6.32 10.83
N TRP A 100 -7.17 -5.23 10.93
CA TRP A 100 -6.74 -4.03 11.63
C TRP A 100 -6.62 -4.28 13.14
N MET A 101 -5.48 -3.89 13.72
CA MET A 101 -5.15 -4.11 15.12
C MET A 101 -5.15 -2.79 15.90
N PRO A 102 -5.26 -2.80 17.24
CA PRO A 102 -5.19 -1.57 18.04
C PRO A 102 -3.91 -0.73 17.82
N GLU A 103 -2.78 -1.39 17.56
CA GLU A 103 -1.49 -0.77 17.28
C GLU A 103 -1.28 -0.42 15.80
N SER A 104 -2.25 -0.76 14.93
CA SER A 104 -2.17 -0.45 13.51
C SER A 104 -2.19 1.06 13.29
N ARG A 105 -1.40 1.50 12.31
CA ARG A 105 -1.30 2.91 11.92
C ARG A 105 -1.12 3.04 10.43
N ILE A 106 -1.52 4.20 9.92
CA ILE A 106 -1.33 4.58 8.52
C ILE A 106 -0.54 5.89 8.46
N VAL A 107 0.54 5.92 7.68
CA VAL A 107 1.45 7.07 7.57
C VAL A 107 1.59 7.50 6.12
N TYR A 108 1.54 8.80 5.87
CA TYR A 108 1.75 9.34 4.52
C TYR A 108 3.21 9.17 4.09
N LEU A 109 3.42 8.61 2.90
CA LEU A 109 4.72 8.51 2.25
C LEU A 109 4.90 9.73 1.34
N ARG A 110 5.62 10.73 1.85
CA ARG A 110 6.10 11.90 1.07
C ARG A 110 7.02 11.45 -0.04
#